data_AF-A0A2J6WY32-F1
#
_entry.id   AF-A0A2J6WY32-F1
#
_cell.length_a   1.000
_cell.length_b   1.000
_cell.length_c   1.000
_cell.angle_alpha   90.00
_cell.angle_beta   90.00
_cell.angle_gamma   90.00
#
_symmetry.space_group_name_H-M   'P 1'
#
loop_
_entity.id
_entity.type
_entity.pdbx_description
1 polymer ?
#
loop_
_entity_poly.entity_id
_entity_poly.type
_entity_poly.pdbx_seq_one_letter_code
_entity_poly.pdbx_strand_id
1 'polypeptide(L)'
;MSTLIEAIIAREVLDSRGNPTIEVDVRLESGDVGRAIVPSGASTGAHEALELRDGDKSRYNGKGVLKAVQAVNEDIAEALIGFDAADQIALDNELIALDGTPNKSKLGANAILGVSLAAAKAAAA
;
A
#
# COMPACT_ATOMS: atom_id res chain seq x y z
N MET A 1 -24.49 -2.44 1.80
CA MET A 1 -23.71 -2.10 3.02
C MET A 1 -22.81 -0.94 2.64
N SER A 2 -22.43 -0.08 3.60
CA SER A 2 -21.57 1.08 3.30
C SER A 2 -20.17 0.58 2.90
N THR A 3 -19.64 1.06 1.77
CA THR A 3 -18.31 0.73 1.27
C THR A 3 -17.31 1.87 1.48
N LEU A 4 -17.66 2.87 2.29
CA LEU A 4 -16.76 3.95 2.65
C LEU A 4 -15.63 3.43 3.54
N ILE A 5 -14.41 3.85 3.23
CA ILE A 5 -13.22 3.49 4.00
C ILE A 5 -13.25 4.19 5.36
N GLU A 6 -13.18 3.40 6.43
CA GLU A 6 -13.12 3.89 7.81
C GLU A 6 -11.67 3.94 8.31
N ALA A 7 -10.83 2.98 7.93
CA ALA A 7 -9.43 2.93 8.36
C ALA A 7 -8.53 2.21 7.35
N ILE A 8 -7.28 2.65 7.26
CA ILE A 8 -6.20 2.01 6.50
C ILE A 8 -5.00 1.83 7.43
N ILE A 9 -4.48 0.60 7.54
CA ILE A 9 -3.32 0.30 8.40
C ILE A 9 -2.36 -0.61 7.64
N ALA A 10 -1.08 -0.24 7.64
CA ALA A 10 0.02 -1.06 7.15
C ALA A 10 0.93 -1.57 8.26
N ARG A 11 1.58 -2.70 7.98
CA ARG A 11 2.62 -3.30 8.81
C ARG A 11 3.73 -3.93 7.96
N GLU A 12 4.91 -4.05 8.54
CA GLU A 12 6.02 -4.80 7.95
C GLU A 12 5.85 -6.30 8.30
N VAL A 13 5.85 -7.16 7.29
CA VAL A 13 5.83 -8.63 7.40
C VAL A 13 6.99 -9.22 6.59
N LEU A 14 7.15 -10.55 6.58
CA LEU A 14 8.20 -11.22 5.79
C LEU A 14 7.62 -11.91 4.56
N ASP A 15 8.33 -11.78 3.43
CA ASP A 15 8.07 -12.53 2.21
C ASP A 15 8.58 -13.98 2.29
N SER A 16 8.32 -14.77 1.25
CA SER A 16 8.76 -16.17 1.15
C SER A 16 10.29 -16.38 1.14
N ARG A 17 11.07 -15.31 0.99
CA ARG A 17 12.54 -15.30 1.02
C ARG A 17 13.09 -14.70 2.32
N GLY A 18 12.22 -14.42 3.29
CA GLY A 18 12.59 -13.81 4.57
C GLY A 18 13.01 -12.35 4.49
N ASN A 19 12.69 -11.63 3.41
CA ASN A 19 12.90 -10.18 3.35
C ASN A 19 11.62 -9.44 3.78
N PRO A 20 11.75 -8.23 4.35
CA PRO A 20 10.59 -7.41 4.65
C PRO A 20 9.72 -7.14 3.43
N THR A 21 8.41 -7.11 3.62
CA THR A 21 7.43 -6.60 2.67
C THR A 21 6.26 -5.97 3.42
N ILE A 22 5.41 -5.23 2.72
CA ILE A 22 4.27 -4.53 3.30
C ILE A 22 3.01 -5.39 3.26
N GLU A 23 2.28 -5.41 4.37
CA GLU A 23 0.90 -5.88 4.45
C GLU A 23 0.00 -4.69 4.77
N VAL A 24 -1.11 -4.56 4.05
CA VAL A 24 -2.10 -3.49 4.23
C VAL A 24 -3.47 -4.08 4.54
N ASP A 25 -4.13 -3.51 5.54
CA ASP A 25 -5.53 -3.73 5.87
C ASP A 25 -6.33 -2.46 5.54
N VAL A 26 -7.44 -2.61 4.81
CA VAL A 26 -8.45 -1.57 4.60
C VAL A 26 -9.75 -2.03 5.25
N ARG A 27 -10.28 -1.21 6.16
CA ARG A 27 -11.56 -1.46 6.85
C ARG A 27 -12.61 -0.48 6.38
N LEU A 28 -13.81 -0.98 6.11
CA LEU A 28 -14.97 -0.18 5.68
C LEU A 28 -15.90 0.11 6.86
N GLU A 29 -16.77 1.11 6.70
CA GLU A 29 -17.84 1.41 7.67
C GLU A 29 -18.80 0.25 7.89
N SER A 30 -18.92 -0.69 6.94
CA SER A 30 -19.66 -1.94 7.13
C SER A 30 -19.04 -2.87 8.20
N GLY A 31 -17.78 -2.66 8.54
CA GLY A 31 -16.97 -3.54 9.38
C GLY A 31 -16.12 -4.55 8.59
N ASP A 32 -16.30 -4.63 7.28
CA ASP A 32 -15.53 -5.54 6.41
C ASP A 32 -14.06 -5.11 6.33
N VAL A 33 -13.16 -6.10 6.26
CA VAL A 33 -11.71 -5.87 6.19
C VAL A 33 -11.11 -6.63 5.02
N GLY A 34 -10.51 -5.89 4.10
CA GLY A 34 -9.65 -6.44 3.05
C GLY A 34 -8.18 -6.38 3.45
N ARG A 35 -7.45 -7.46 3.17
CA ARG A 35 -6.02 -7.58 3.50
C ARG A 35 -5.19 -7.99 2.31
N ALA A 36 -4.06 -7.32 2.08
CA ALA A 36 -3.13 -7.66 1.01
C ALA A 36 -1.67 -7.59 1.48
N ILE A 37 -0.91 -8.66 1.22
CA ILE A 37 0.55 -8.68 1.30
C ILE A 37 1.08 -8.47 -0.12
N VAL A 38 1.97 -7.50 -0.29
CA VAL A 38 2.54 -7.19 -1.61
C VAL A 38 3.78 -8.05 -1.87
N PRO A 39 3.92 -8.70 -3.03
CA PRO A 39 5.14 -9.45 -3.34
C PRO A 39 6.33 -8.50 -3.53
N SER A 40 7.48 -8.89 -2.99
CA SER A 40 8.74 -8.16 -3.19
C SER A 40 9.39 -8.55 -4.53
N GLY A 41 9.54 -7.58 -5.43
CA GLY A 41 10.23 -7.76 -6.71
C GLY A 41 11.67 -7.25 -6.62
N ALA A 42 12.62 -7.94 -7.26
CA ALA A 42 13.94 -7.37 -7.54
C ALA A 42 13.88 -6.54 -8.82
N SER A 43 12.93 -5.59 -8.89
CA SER A 43 12.75 -4.74 -10.07
C SER A 43 14.01 -3.89 -10.27
N THR A 44 14.74 -4.16 -11.35
CA THR A 44 15.94 -3.42 -11.77
C THR A 44 15.72 -2.61 -13.05
N GLY A 45 14.48 -2.61 -13.58
CA GLY A 45 14.13 -1.88 -14.78
C GLY A 45 14.03 -0.37 -14.49
N ALA A 46 14.77 0.46 -15.23
CA ALA A 46 14.76 1.92 -15.04
C ALA A 46 13.40 2.59 -15.32
N HIS A 47 12.45 1.86 -15.93
CA HIS A 47 11.11 2.33 -16.30
C HIS A 47 10.00 1.64 -15.52
N GLU A 48 10.33 0.82 -14.51
CA GLU A 48 9.34 0.11 -13.70
C GLU A 48 8.89 0.95 -12.50
N ALA A 49 7.73 0.59 -11.94
CA ALA A 49 7.26 1.16 -10.70
C ALA A 49 8.19 0.75 -9.54
N LEU A 50 8.61 1.71 -8.72
CA LEU A 50 9.66 1.50 -7.73
C LEU A 50 9.07 1.15 -6.36
N GLU A 51 9.51 0.01 -5.83
CA GLU A 51 9.29 -0.33 -4.44
C GLU A 51 10.07 0.61 -3.50
N LEU A 52 9.42 1.13 -2.46
CA LEU A 52 10.08 1.99 -1.48
C LEU A 52 10.71 1.13 -0.37
N ARG A 53 12.04 1.16 -0.30
CA ARG A 53 12.88 0.47 0.69
C ARG A 53 13.56 1.47 1.63
N ASP A 54 13.85 1.04 2.85
CA ASP A 54 14.42 1.90 3.89
C ASP A 54 15.85 2.32 3.56
N GLY A 55 16.68 1.40 3.04
CA GLY A 55 18.11 1.61 2.81
C GLY A 55 18.97 1.57 4.07
N ASP A 56 18.36 1.38 5.25
CA ASP A 56 19.07 1.23 6.53
C ASP A 56 19.77 -0.13 6.64
N LYS A 57 21.09 -0.13 6.46
CA LYS A 57 21.91 -1.35 6.49
C LYS A 57 21.87 -2.09 7.85
N SER A 58 21.48 -1.42 8.93
CA SER A 58 21.35 -2.05 10.25
C SER A 58 20.11 -2.95 10.37
N ARG A 59 19.09 -2.74 9.52
CA ARG A 59 17.85 -3.54 9.47
C ARG A 59 17.72 -4.27 8.15
N TYR A 60 17.71 -5.61 8.23
CA TYR A 60 17.54 -6.47 7.04
C TYR A 60 18.48 -6.12 5.87
N ASN A 61 19.71 -5.66 6.16
CA ASN A 61 20.69 -5.21 5.16
C ASN A 61 20.15 -4.12 4.21
N GLY A 62 19.33 -3.18 4.70
CA GLY A 62 18.75 -2.10 3.90
C GLY A 62 17.43 -2.44 3.22
N LYS A 63 16.93 -3.67 3.40
CA LYS A 63 15.69 -4.14 2.77
C LYS A 63 14.42 -3.89 3.59
N GLY A 64 14.50 -3.16 4.71
CA GLY A 64 13.30 -2.76 5.45
C GLY A 64 12.31 -1.97 4.57
N VAL A 65 11.04 -1.94 4.98
CA VAL A 65 9.96 -1.25 4.27
C VAL A 65 9.19 -0.26 5.15
N LEU A 66 9.78 0.20 6.26
CA LEU A 66 9.11 1.11 7.19
C LEU A 66 8.71 2.44 6.54
N LYS A 67 9.45 2.95 5.57
CA LYS A 67 9.06 4.14 4.81
C LYS A 67 7.75 3.93 4.04
N ALA A 68 7.58 2.76 3.41
CA ALA A 68 6.33 2.43 2.73
C ALA A 68 5.18 2.23 3.73
N VAL A 69 5.45 1.62 4.89
CA VAL A 69 4.47 1.49 5.98
C VAL A 69 4.01 2.86 6.48
N GLN A 70 4.94 3.80 6.65
CA GLN A 70 4.62 5.16 7.06
C GLN A 70 3.77 5.88 6.01
N ALA A 71 4.13 5.79 4.72
CA ALA A 71 3.35 6.38 3.63
C ALA A 71 1.89 5.87 3.60
N VAL A 72 1.65 4.60 3.95
CA VAL A 72 0.28 4.08 4.08
C VAL A 72 -0.43 4.65 5.32
N ASN A 73 0.22 4.60 6.47
CA ASN A 73 -0.41 4.97 7.75
C ASN A 73 -0.63 6.47 7.93
N GLU A 74 0.11 7.31 7.18
CA GLU A 74 0.03 8.76 7.22
C GLU A 74 -0.61 9.27 5.91
N ASP A 75 0.19 9.47 4.86
CA ASP A 75 -0.23 10.15 3.63
C ASP A 75 -1.48 9.52 2.97
N ILE A 76 -1.48 8.20 2.77
CA ILE A 76 -2.56 7.51 2.06
C ILE A 76 -3.81 7.39 2.95
N ALA A 77 -3.64 7.08 4.23
CA ALA A 77 -4.76 7.00 5.17
C ALA A 77 -5.49 8.35 5.28
N GLU A 78 -4.76 9.46 5.42
CA GLU A 78 -5.35 10.80 5.48
C GLU A 78 -6.13 11.15 4.21
N ALA A 79 -5.61 10.77 3.04
CA ALA A 79 -6.24 11.07 1.75
C ALA A 79 -7.47 10.21 1.43
N LEU A 80 -7.53 8.95 1.90
CA LEU A 80 -8.54 7.98 1.46
C LEU A 80 -9.59 7.60 2.52
N ILE A 81 -9.47 8.04 3.77
CA ILE A 81 -10.57 7.86 4.73
C ILE A 81 -11.82 8.61 4.22
N GLY A 82 -12.95 7.91 4.20
CA GLY A 82 -14.22 8.41 3.63
C GLY A 82 -14.34 8.22 2.11
N PHE A 83 -13.33 7.68 1.43
CA PHE A 83 -13.42 7.31 0.02
C PHE A 83 -14.24 6.03 -0.17
N ASP A 84 -14.96 5.89 -1.27
CA ASP A 84 -15.72 4.67 -1.56
C ASP A 84 -14.80 3.59 -2.15
N ALA A 85 -14.60 2.50 -1.41
CA ALA A 85 -13.75 1.39 -1.84
C ALA A 85 -14.32 0.61 -3.04
N ALA A 86 -15.61 0.76 -3.35
CA ALA A 86 -16.22 0.13 -4.52
C ALA A 86 -15.86 0.84 -5.84
N ASP A 87 -15.44 2.10 -5.80
CA ASP A 87 -14.96 2.83 -6.98
C ASP A 87 -13.45 2.65 -7.16
N GLN A 88 -13.07 1.44 -7.57
CA GLN A 88 -11.67 1.03 -7.71
C GLN A 88 -10.87 1.96 -8.64
N ILE A 89 -11.48 2.42 -9.75
CA ILE A 89 -10.80 3.28 -10.72
C ILE A 89 -10.52 4.65 -10.11
N ALA A 90 -11.50 5.24 -9.40
CA ALA A 90 -11.29 6.51 -8.73
C ALA A 90 -10.24 6.40 -7.63
N LEU A 91 -10.29 5.34 -6.80
CA LEU A 91 -9.32 5.09 -5.74
C LEU A 91 -7.90 4.94 -6.28
N ASP A 92 -7.70 4.14 -7.33
CA ASP A 92 -6.38 3.93 -7.92
C ASP A 92 -5.84 5.22 -8.59
N ASN A 93 -6.72 6.02 -9.20
CA ASN A 93 -6.33 7.31 -9.76
C ASN A 93 -5.94 8.31 -8.66
N GLU A 94 -6.63 8.31 -7.53
CA GLU A 94 -6.29 9.15 -6.37
C GLU A 94 -4.91 8.74 -5.80
N LEU A 95 -4.65 7.44 -5.64
CA LEU A 95 -3.33 6.94 -5.22
C LEU A 95 -2.20 7.37 -6.19
N ILE A 96 -2.45 7.31 -7.49
CA ILE A 96 -1.48 7.75 -8.52
C ILE A 96 -1.26 9.26 -8.44
N ALA A 97 -2.33 10.04 -8.28
CA ALA A 97 -2.26 11.50 -8.19
C ALA A 97 -1.54 11.95 -6.90
N LEU A 98 -1.81 11.31 -5.77
CA LEU A 98 -1.20 11.58 -4.47
C LEU A 98 0.32 11.34 -4.47
N ASP A 99 0.77 10.29 -5.16
CA ASP A 99 2.20 10.05 -5.39
C ASP A 99 2.80 11.10 -6.33
N GLY A 100 2.12 11.40 -7.44
CA GLY A 100 2.53 12.46 -8.37
C GLY A 100 3.78 12.15 -9.20
N THR A 101 4.39 10.98 -9.05
CA THR A 101 5.55 10.55 -9.85
C THR A 101 5.16 9.48 -10.86
N PRO A 102 5.78 9.45 -12.06
CA PRO A 102 5.42 8.48 -13.10
C PRO A 102 5.71 7.03 -12.72
N ASN A 103 6.60 6.81 -11.76
CA ASN A 103 7.08 5.50 -11.34
C ASN A 103 6.75 5.16 -9.88
N LYS A 104 5.82 5.90 -9.23
CA LYS A 104 5.38 5.61 -7.86
C LYS A 104 6.49 5.68 -6.81
N SER A 105 7.49 6.52 -7.04
CA SER A 105 8.72 6.58 -6.22
C SER A 105 8.58 7.38 -4.94
N LYS A 106 7.53 8.21 -4.80
CA LYS A 106 7.31 9.03 -3.59
C LYS A 106 6.70 8.19 -2.48
N LEU A 107 5.57 7.54 -2.75
CA LEU A 107 4.86 6.69 -1.77
C LEU A 107 5.37 5.24 -1.80
N GLY A 108 5.91 4.81 -2.94
CA GLY A 108 6.29 3.42 -3.18
C GLY A 108 5.18 2.65 -3.88
N ALA A 109 5.54 1.97 -4.97
CA ALA A 109 4.64 1.10 -5.71
C ALA A 109 4.05 -0.02 -4.82
N ASN A 110 4.81 -0.47 -3.82
CA ASN A 110 4.36 -1.44 -2.82
C ASN A 110 3.29 -0.87 -1.87
N ALA A 111 3.40 0.39 -1.46
CA ALA A 111 2.35 1.04 -0.67
C ALA A 111 1.05 1.16 -1.47
N ILE A 112 1.15 1.71 -2.69
CA ILE A 112 0.01 1.92 -3.59
C ILE A 112 -0.69 0.59 -3.91
N LEU A 113 0.06 -0.43 -4.33
CA LEU A 113 -0.53 -1.73 -4.67
C LEU A 113 -1.15 -2.43 -3.45
N GLY A 114 -0.56 -2.27 -2.26
CA GLY A 114 -1.09 -2.83 -1.02
C GLY A 114 -2.48 -2.28 -0.71
N VAL A 115 -2.64 -0.96 -0.76
CA VAL A 115 -3.92 -0.28 -0.52
C VAL A 115 -4.94 -0.61 -1.61
N SER A 116 -4.52 -0.56 -2.89
CA SER A 116 -5.36 -0.90 -4.05
C SER A 116 -5.99 -2.30 -3.93
N LEU A 117 -5.17 -3.31 -3.63
CA LEU A 117 -5.64 -4.70 -3.48
C LEU A 117 -6.46 -4.92 -2.20
N ALA A 118 -6.10 -4.24 -1.10
CA ALA A 118 -6.82 -4.36 0.16
C ALA A 118 -8.22 -3.73 0.05
N ALA A 119 -8.36 -2.57 -0.59
CA ALA A 119 -9.65 -1.92 -0.84
C ALA A 119 -10.57 -2.81 -1.70
N ALA A 120 -10.06 -3.36 -2.81
CA ALA A 120 -10.81 -4.28 -3.67
C ALA A 120 -11.36 -5.50 -2.90
N LYS A 121 -10.54 -6.07 -2.01
CA LYS A 121 -10.96 -7.21 -1.17
C LYS A 121 -11.98 -6.82 -0.11
N ALA A 122 -11.84 -5.62 0.47
CA ALA A 122 -12.78 -5.13 1.47
C ALA A 122 -14.16 -4.91 0.84
N ALA A 123 -14.21 -4.33 -0.36
CA ALA A 123 -15.45 -4.08 -1.10
C ALA A 123 -16.14 -5.37 -1.60
N ALA A 124 -15.42 -6.49 -1.69
CA ALA A 124 -15.93 -7.77 -2.16
C ALA A 124 -16.49 -8.68 -1.04
N ALA A 125 -16.31 -8.32 0.23
CA ALA A 125 -16.65 -9.13 1.40
C ALA A 125 -18.16 -9.35 1.60
#